data_AF-A0A970IG70-F1
#
_entry.id   AF-A0A970IG70-F1
#
_cell.length_a   1.000
_cell.length_b   1.000
_cell.length_c   1.000
_cell.angle_alpha   90.00
_cell.angle_beta   90.00
_cell.angle_gamma   90.00
#
_symmetry.space_group_name_H-M   'P 1'
#
loop_
_entity.id
_entity.type
_entity.pdbx_description
1 polymer ?
#
loop_
_entity_poly.entity_id
_entity_poly.type
_entity_poly.pdbx_seq_one_letter_code
_entity_poly.pdbx_strand_id
1 'polypeptide(L)'
;MLDNILDQRILRDGLYDITLTLHEDEYFAAYDHISQENAKEIVKNYLVRRQDDGRPENIKIKHNKNQRIVTIEANLYYTGNEKTTYSPRSHDYINN
;
A
#
# COMPACT_ATOMS: atom_id res chain seq x y z
N MET A 1 12.21 -12.17 -1.27
CA MET A 1 11.16 -11.31 -0.70
C MET A 1 10.03 -11.00 -1.69
N LEU A 2 10.12 -10.02 -2.60
CA LEU A 2 8.94 -9.54 -3.37
C LEU A 2 8.26 -10.60 -4.26
N ASP A 3 8.99 -11.62 -4.73
CA ASP A 3 8.44 -12.75 -5.50
C ASP A 3 7.66 -13.77 -4.65
N ASN A 4 7.93 -13.82 -3.34
CA ASN A 4 7.32 -14.76 -2.39
C ASN A 4 6.20 -14.10 -1.58
N ILE A 5 5.69 -12.96 -2.04
CA ILE A 5 4.55 -12.28 -1.41
C ILE A 5 3.27 -12.90 -1.93
N LEU A 6 2.45 -13.42 -1.03
CA LEU A 6 1.08 -13.77 -1.36
C LEU A 6 0.26 -12.48 -1.39
N ASP A 7 -0.26 -12.14 -2.58
CA ASP A 7 -1.12 -10.99 -2.77
C ASP A 7 -2.60 -11.38 -2.85
N GLN A 8 -3.42 -10.63 -2.14
CA GLN A 8 -4.87 -10.75 -2.21
C GLN A 8 -5.46 -9.36 -2.41
N ARG A 9 -6.35 -9.22 -3.39
CA ARG A 9 -7.05 -7.96 -3.69
C ARG A 9 -8.55 -8.16 -3.57
N ILE A 10 -9.22 -7.28 -2.84
CA ILE A 10 -10.68 -7.29 -2.71
C ILE A 10 -11.18 -5.91 -3.12
N LEU A 11 -12.12 -5.87 -4.08
CA LEU A 11 -12.84 -4.65 -4.40
C LEU A 11 -14.00 -4.47 -3.42
N ARG A 12 -14.00 -3.37 -2.66
CA ARG A 12 -15.08 -2.99 -1.76
C ARG A 12 -15.46 -1.54 -2.03
N ASP A 13 -16.73 -1.31 -2.36
CA ASP A 13 -17.27 0.05 -2.56
C ASP A 13 -16.46 0.93 -3.55
N GLY A 14 -15.89 0.31 -4.60
CA GLY A 14 -15.06 1.01 -5.60
C GLY A 14 -13.60 1.25 -5.19
N LEU A 15 -13.22 0.82 -3.99
CA LEU A 15 -11.86 0.86 -3.46
C LEU A 15 -11.25 -0.54 -3.43
N TYR A 16 -9.98 -0.66 -3.83
CA TYR A 16 -9.28 -1.93 -3.73
C TYR A 16 -8.56 -2.04 -2.40
N ASP A 17 -8.93 -3.01 -1.57
CA ASP A 17 -8.14 -3.44 -0.42
C ASP A 17 -7.09 -4.45 -0.90
N ILE A 18 -5.81 -4.15 -0.74
CA ILE A 18 -4.73 -5.12 -0.96
C ILE A 18 -4.20 -5.65 0.37
N THR A 19 -3.98 -6.95 0.43
CA THR A 19 -3.32 -7.64 1.53
C THR A 19 -2.10 -8.36 0.98
N LEU A 20 -0.92 -7.97 1.46
CA LEU A 20 0.35 -8.63 1.18
C LEU A 20 0.73 -9.47 2.38
N THR A 21 0.90 -10.76 2.17
CA THR A 21 1.27 -11.70 3.22
C THR A 21 2.68 -12.23 2.96
N LEU A 22 3.53 -12.10 3.96
CA LEU A 22 4.94 -12.48 3.93
C LEU A 22 5.24 -13.45 5.08
N HIS A 23 6.16 -14.38 4.84
CA HIS A 23 6.76 -15.13 5.94
C HIS A 23 7.64 -14.20 6.79
N GLU A 24 7.67 -14.42 8.10
CA GLU A 24 8.48 -13.65 9.05
C GLU A 24 9.95 -13.62 8.63
N ASP A 25 10.53 -14.78 8.30
CA ASP A 25 11.95 -14.86 7.91
C ASP A 25 12.26 -14.03 6.65
N GLU A 26 11.34 -13.96 5.67
CA GLU A 26 11.53 -13.13 4.46
C GLU A 26 11.48 -11.64 4.77
N TYR A 27 10.65 -11.23 5.74
CA TYR A 27 10.59 -9.84 6.19
C TYR A 27 11.85 -9.46 6.96
N PHE A 28 12.22 -10.27 7.95
CA PHE A 28 13.36 -9.99 8.82
C PHE A 28 14.72 -10.20 8.14
N ALA A 29 14.76 -10.86 6.98
CA ALA A 29 15.93 -10.86 6.12
C ALA A 29 16.24 -9.48 5.50
N ALA A 30 15.25 -8.59 5.39
CA ALA A 30 15.39 -7.25 4.81
C ALA A 30 15.24 -6.11 5.83
N TYR A 31 14.51 -6.32 6.93
CA TYR A 31 14.17 -5.29 7.91
C TYR A 31 14.36 -5.79 9.35
N ASP A 32 15.06 -5.03 10.20
CA ASP A 32 15.33 -5.43 11.60
C ASP A 32 14.08 -5.43 12.51
N HIS A 33 13.05 -4.65 12.18
CA HIS A 33 11.87 -4.49 13.02
C HIS A 33 10.61 -4.18 12.21
N ILE A 34 9.46 -4.42 12.84
CA ILE A 34 8.14 -4.09 12.27
C ILE A 34 7.91 -2.58 12.39
N SER A 35 7.87 -1.88 11.26
CA SER A 35 7.54 -0.45 11.19
C SER A 35 6.55 -0.16 10.06
N GLN A 36 5.75 0.88 10.25
CA GLN A 36 4.83 1.38 9.22
C GLN A 36 5.60 1.94 8.01
N GLU A 37 6.80 2.48 8.22
CA GLU A 37 7.66 2.96 7.14
C GLU A 37 8.14 1.81 6.24
N ASN A 38 8.60 0.71 6.85
CA ASN A 38 8.97 -0.52 6.14
C ASN A 38 7.79 -1.07 5.36
N ALA A 39 6.60 -1.10 5.97
CA ALA A 39 5.38 -1.56 5.30
C ALA A 39 5.04 -0.71 4.06
N LYS A 40 5.18 0.61 4.17
CA LYS A 40 4.96 1.55 3.05
C LYS A 40 5.96 1.33 1.92
N GLU A 41 7.22 1.13 2.26
CA GLU A 41 8.26 0.82 1.28
C GLU A 41 7.98 -0.50 0.55
N ILE A 42 7.64 -1.56 1.28
CA ILE A 42 7.33 -2.88 0.70
C ILE A 42 6.17 -2.78 -0.28
N VAL A 43 5.05 -2.15 0.10
CA VAL A 43 3.88 -2.02 -0.78
C VAL A 43 4.25 -1.21 -2.03
N LYS A 44 4.97 -0.10 -1.87
CA LYS A 44 5.40 0.73 -3.00
C LYS A 44 6.31 -0.06 -3.96
N ASN A 45 7.32 -0.75 -3.43
CA ASN A 45 8.25 -1.53 -4.23
C ASN A 45 7.55 -2.72 -4.92
N TYR A 46 6.57 -3.34 -4.25
CA TYR A 46 5.74 -4.39 -4.83
C TYR A 46 4.94 -3.89 -6.03
N LEU A 47 4.27 -2.73 -5.90
CA LEU A 47 3.49 -2.13 -6.99
C LEU A 47 4.37 -1.70 -8.17
N VAL A 48 5.49 -1.03 -7.88
CA VAL A 48 6.47 -0.63 -8.92
C VAL A 48 6.98 -1.86 -9.69
N ARG A 49 7.31 -2.94 -8.98
CA ARG A 49 7.77 -4.19 -9.61
C ARG A 49 6.70 -4.83 -10.50
N ARG A 50 5.43 -4.74 -10.11
CA ARG A 50 4.29 -5.22 -10.89
C ARG A 50 3.88 -4.26 -12.02
N GLN A 51 4.56 -3.12 -12.17
CA GLN A 51 4.17 -2.03 -13.07
C GLN A 51 2.72 -1.59 -12.82
N ASP A 52 2.33 -1.55 -11.55
CA ASP A 52 0.99 -1.27 -11.08
C ASP A 52 0.89 0.23 -10.68
N ASP A 53 0.01 0.97 -11.35
CA ASP A 53 -0.23 2.41 -11.10
C ASP A 53 -1.08 2.69 -9.84
N GLY A 54 -1.38 1.67 -9.04
CA GLY A 54 -2.09 1.79 -7.78
C GLY A 54 -1.34 2.68 -6.79
N ARG A 55 -2.07 3.59 -6.14
CA ARG A 55 -1.55 4.47 -5.09
C ARG A 55 -2.00 3.92 -3.74
N PRO A 56 -1.07 3.38 -2.92
CA PRO A 56 -1.42 2.82 -1.62
C PRO A 56 -1.63 3.91 -0.56
N GLU A 57 -2.75 3.87 0.13
CA GLU A 57 -3.06 4.68 1.31
C GLU A 57 -3.52 3.81 2.49
N ASN A 58 -3.63 4.40 3.69
CA ASN A 58 -4.08 3.73 4.91
C ASN A 58 -3.34 2.42 5.21
N ILE A 59 -2.01 2.43 5.01
CA ILE A 59 -1.16 1.24 5.14
C ILE A 59 -1.05 0.83 6.61
N LYS A 60 -1.35 -0.44 6.88
CA LYS A 60 -1.29 -1.09 8.19
C LYS A 60 -0.42 -2.32 8.11
N ILE A 61 0.37 -2.57 9.15
CA ILE A 61 1.18 -3.77 9.27
C ILE A 61 0.78 -4.53 10.53
N LYS A 62 0.67 -5.84 10.40
CA LYS A 62 0.33 -6.77 11.47
C LYS A 62 1.38 -7.87 11.49
N HIS A 63 1.88 -8.19 12.67
CA HIS A 63 2.82 -9.28 12.87
C HIS A 63 2.17 -10.36 13.72
N ASN A 64 1.94 -11.53 13.12
CA ASN A 64 1.45 -12.70 13.83
C ASN A 64 2.62 -13.63 14.16
N LYS A 65 3.16 -13.48 15.38
CA LYS A 65 4.27 -14.29 15.90
C LYS A 65 3.93 -15.79 15.97
N ASN A 66 2.67 -16.14 16.25
CA ASN A 66 2.26 -17.54 16.38
C ASN A 66 2.31 -18.26 15.04
N GLN A 67 1.97 -17.56 13.95
CA GLN A 67 1.97 -18.12 12.60
C GLN A 67 3.24 -17.78 11.83
N ARG A 68 4.17 -16.99 12.42
CA ARG A 68 5.38 -16.47 11.78
C ARG A 68 5.08 -15.77 10.46
N ILE A 69 4.04 -14.94 10.46
CA ILE A 69 3.56 -14.22 9.28
C ILE A 69 3.51 -12.72 9.56
N VAL A 70 3.93 -11.94 8.56
CA VAL A 70 3.73 -10.49 8.51
C VAL A 70 2.71 -10.18 7.43
N THR A 71 1.65 -9.46 7.80
CA THR A 71 0.58 -9.05 6.90
C THR A 71 0.59 -7.54 6.77
N ILE A 72 0.58 -7.04 5.54
CA ILE A 72 0.48 -5.61 5.23
C ILE A 72 -0.83 -5.39 4.48
N GLU A 73 -1.67 -4.50 5.00
CA GLU A 73 -2.94 -4.12 4.40
C GLU A 73 -2.84 -2.67 3.91
N ALA A 74 -3.35 -2.39 2.71
CA ALA A 74 -3.40 -1.04 2.17
C ALA A 74 -4.61 -0.87 1.25
N ASN A 75 -5.03 0.38 1.08
CA ASN A 75 -6.07 0.77 0.16
C ASN A 75 -5.41 1.26 -1.14
N LEU A 76 -5.73 0.67 -2.28
CA LEU A 76 -5.22 1.06 -3.59
C LEU A 76 -6.21 1.95 -4.33
N TYR A 77 -5.75 3.14 -4.68
CA TYR A 77 -6.44 4.09 -5.55
C TYR A 77 -5.78 4.10 -6.92
N TYR A 78 -6.52 3.75 -7.96
CA TYR A 78 -6.05 3.84 -9.35
C TYR A 78 -6.44 5.19 -9.95
N THR A 79 -5.55 5.78 -10.77
CA THR A 79 -5.85 6.98 -11.57
C THR A 79 -6.95 6.64 -12.58
N GLY A 80 -8.20 6.92 -12.17
CA GLY A 80 -9.44 6.52 -12.84
C GLY A 80 -10.60 6.30 -11.86
N ASN A 81 -10.29 5.95 -10.60
CA ASN A 81 -11.23 5.88 -9.48
C ASN A 81 -11.20 7.15 -8.61
N GLU A 82 -10.79 8.29 -9.19
CA GLU A 82 -10.77 9.55 -8.47
C GLU A 82 -12.22 10.04 -8.28
N LYS A 83 -12.78 9.85 -7.09
CA LYS A 83 -13.55 10.95 -6.49
C LYS A 83 -12.52 11.97 -6.08
N THR A 84 -12.07 12.78 -7.05
CA THR A 84 -11.23 13.95 -6.80
C THR A 84 -11.93 14.72 -5.68
N THR A 85 -11.36 14.75 -4.48
CA THR A 85 -11.73 15.79 -3.52
C THR A 85 -11.23 17.07 -4.15
N TYR A 86 -12.12 17.71 -4.90
CA TYR A 86 -11.94 19.04 -5.44
C TYR A 86 -11.75 19.93 -4.22
N SER A 87 -10.49 20.16 -3.82
CA SER A 87 -10.17 21.37 -3.10
C SER A 87 -10.34 22.46 -4.15
N PRO A 88 -11.37 23.33 -4.08
CA PRO A 88 -11.37 24.53 -4.90
C PRO A 88 -10.10 25.29 -4.49
N ARG A 89 -9.05 25.17 -5.30
CA ARG A 89 -7.99 26.17 -5.29
C ARG A 89 -8.69 27.46 -5.67
N SER A 90 -8.90 28.31 -4.69
CA SER A 90 -9.43 29.65 -4.89
C SER A 90 -8.66 30.30 -6.04
N HIS A 91 -9.40 30.67 -7.07
CA HIS A 91 -8.96 31.49 -8.17
C HIS A 91 -8.56 32.86 -7.64
N ASP A 92 -7.26 33.16 -7.63
CA ASP A 92 -6.78 34.54 -7.60
C ASP A 92 -6.13 34.86 -8.94
N TYR A 93 -6.96 35.26 -9.91
CA TYR A 93 -6.48 36.04 -11.04
C TYR A 93 -6.13 37.42 -10.50
N ILE A 94 -4.84 37.64 -10.25
CA ILE A 94 -4.28 38.96 -9.97
C ILE A 94 -4.35 39.76 -11.27
N ASN A 95 -5.14 40.84 -11.23
CA ASN A 95 -5.08 41.93 -12.21
C ASN A 95 -3.65 42.46 -12.34
N ASN A 96 -3.15 42.58 -13.58
CA ASN A 96 -2.36 43.75 -13.99
C ASN A 96 -2.35 43.91 -15.51
#